data_AF-K2C799-F1
#
_entry.id   AF-K2C799-F1
#
_cell.length_a   1.000
_cell.length_b   1.000
_cell.length_c   1.000
_cell.angle_alpha   90.00
_cell.angle_beta   90.00
_cell.angle_gamma   90.00
#
_symmetry.space_group_name_H-M   'P 1'
#
loop_
_entity.id
_entity.type
_entity.pdbx_description
1 polymer ?
#
loop_
_entity_poly.entity_id
_entity_poly.type
_entity_poly.pdbx_seq_one_letter_code
_entity_poly.pdbx_strand_id
1 'polypeptide(L)'
;TYVTLNGTLTAPEQVESSLLGNTLQNTDSQVRTAFKTAKVYVNGSPVSTFQLSDMASSDEWPLKIENAPESATGMYSIDVVAGQITLRSKVRDSEKSDFSINLETTAAALLAETVGREQNELLTTYPAFVNTIKNVLIASAQKTTATLAVGSIVNDAAVVAALASQTAFLKSIANLTTTARFAYLQAENDLDGDGKYDVYVKPNASGERVSFYTALSSDTSMREGVDSLDSYTDAELLADFADPEKLSQLRTFGTGAPKTILGMYFKKSASGDKYLKMYIHSIDITDGDFNGVLVEYGFVATATTAISKGQKTLMHKDSALIEGAVYATNFLDDSDESAGNLSFLGAANGIGSTDSTRMVLVIDGQPELDKLTSAPEWLTNGGNYYFNTADSLKNELYSTKVLEIGDVFAAYFPADKHYALFKINWLGEDRVVVDYIVNASEDERRFK
;
A
#
# COMPACT_ATOMS: atom_id res chain seq x y z
N THR A 1 -29.88 27.46 11.60
CA THR A 1 -30.46 26.20 11.09
C THR A 1 -29.49 25.08 11.39
N TYR A 2 -29.98 23.86 11.59
CA TYR A 2 -29.15 22.71 11.91
C TYR A 2 -29.42 21.59 10.92
N VAL A 3 -28.40 20.78 10.65
CA VAL A 3 -28.44 19.63 9.74
C VAL A 3 -27.93 18.37 10.43
N THR A 4 -28.20 17.22 9.81
CA THR A 4 -27.60 15.94 10.18
C THR A 4 -26.53 15.61 9.16
N LEU A 5 -25.34 15.24 9.65
CA LEU A 5 -24.24 14.74 8.82
C LEU A 5 -24.13 13.22 9.02
N ASN A 6 -24.03 12.46 7.93
CA ASN A 6 -23.83 11.01 7.97
C ASN A 6 -22.59 10.64 7.15
N GLY A 7 -21.77 9.74 7.69
CA GLY A 7 -20.54 9.30 7.06
C GLY A 7 -19.95 8.10 7.78
N THR A 8 -18.64 7.87 7.59
CA THR A 8 -17.88 6.82 8.26
C THR A 8 -16.68 7.40 9.01
N LEU A 9 -16.25 6.68 10.06
CA LEU A 9 -15.03 6.97 10.79
C LEU A 9 -14.17 5.70 10.89
N THR A 10 -12.91 5.83 10.51
CA THR A 10 -11.90 4.76 10.63
C THR A 10 -10.80 5.24 11.54
N ALA A 11 -10.57 4.51 12.64
CA ALA A 11 -9.45 4.76 13.52
C ALA A 11 -8.12 4.41 12.83
N PRO A 12 -6.98 4.98 13.26
CA PRO A 12 -5.68 4.49 12.82
C PRO A 12 -5.53 2.99 13.12
N GLU A 13 -4.92 2.25 12.20
CA GLU A 13 -4.69 0.81 12.35
C GLU A 13 -3.87 0.49 13.62
N GLN A 14 -2.88 1.33 13.90
CA GLN A 14 -2.07 1.25 15.11
C GLN A 14 -2.08 2.60 15.83
N VAL A 15 -2.40 2.55 17.12
CA VAL A 15 -2.41 3.72 18.01
C VAL A 15 -1.62 3.41 19.27
N GLU A 16 -0.77 4.31 19.74
CA GLU A 16 -0.09 4.13 21.02
C GLU A 16 -1.05 4.45 22.18
N SER A 17 -1.14 3.56 23.18
CA SER A 17 -2.21 3.62 24.20
C SER A 17 -2.16 4.85 25.11
N SER A 18 -0.98 5.43 25.33
CA SER A 18 -0.85 6.65 26.13
C SER A 18 -1.55 7.83 25.46
N LEU A 19 -1.62 7.86 24.13
CA LEU A 19 -2.31 8.90 23.36
C LEU A 19 -3.83 8.91 23.62
N LEU A 20 -4.43 7.79 24.04
CA LEU A 20 -5.86 7.69 24.29
C LEU A 20 -6.28 8.08 25.72
N GLY A 21 -5.32 8.40 26.61
CA GLY A 21 -5.59 8.95 27.94
C GLY A 21 -5.47 7.96 29.11
N ASN A 22 -4.25 7.42 29.33
CA ASN A 22 -3.88 6.52 30.43
C ASN A 22 -4.58 5.13 30.41
N THR A 23 -4.82 4.59 29.24
CA THR A 23 -5.20 3.18 29.05
C THR A 23 -3.96 2.29 29.19
N LEU A 24 -3.99 1.35 30.14
CA LEU A 24 -2.88 0.41 30.42
C LEU A 24 -2.64 -0.62 29.30
N GLN A 25 -3.56 -0.73 28.34
CA GLN A 25 -3.47 -1.65 27.20
C GLN A 25 -3.96 -0.94 25.93
N ASN A 26 -3.60 -1.50 24.78
CA ASN A 26 -4.01 -1.04 23.46
C ASN A 26 -4.83 -2.13 22.77
N THR A 27 -6.00 -2.47 23.32
CA THR A 27 -6.89 -3.43 22.68
C THR A 27 -7.89 -2.70 21.79
N ASP A 28 -8.37 -3.35 20.72
CA ASP A 28 -9.39 -2.78 19.82
C ASP A 28 -10.61 -2.25 20.58
N SER A 29 -11.03 -2.97 21.63
CA SER A 29 -12.15 -2.55 22.49
C SER A 29 -11.90 -1.22 23.21
N GLN A 30 -10.66 -0.92 23.58
CA GLN A 30 -10.29 0.33 24.23
C GLN A 30 -10.23 1.48 23.22
N VAL A 31 -9.66 1.22 22.04
CA VAL A 31 -9.68 2.19 20.92
C VAL A 31 -11.13 2.54 20.57
N ARG A 32 -11.98 1.53 20.35
CA ARG A 32 -13.42 1.73 20.07
C ARG A 32 -14.10 2.51 21.20
N THR A 33 -13.80 2.23 22.46
CA THR A 33 -14.36 2.97 23.60
C THR A 33 -13.94 4.44 23.61
N ALA A 34 -12.65 4.73 23.37
CA ALA A 34 -12.12 6.08 23.34
C ALA A 34 -12.80 6.93 22.25
N PHE A 35 -12.94 6.38 21.04
CA PHE A 35 -13.62 7.05 19.93
C PHE A 35 -15.13 7.20 20.14
N LYS A 36 -15.79 6.25 20.80
CA LYS A 36 -17.22 6.37 21.16
C LYS A 36 -17.50 7.53 22.10
N THR A 37 -16.51 7.93 22.91
CA THR A 37 -16.58 9.08 23.82
C THR A 37 -15.77 10.28 23.33
N ALA A 38 -15.38 10.30 22.04
CA ALA A 38 -14.62 11.40 21.46
C ALA A 38 -15.38 12.73 21.56
N LYS A 39 -14.64 13.83 21.49
CA LYS A 39 -15.23 15.15 21.28
C LYS A 39 -15.31 15.40 19.78
N VAL A 40 -16.50 15.72 19.29
CA VAL A 40 -16.72 16.07 17.89
C VAL A 40 -16.97 17.57 17.78
N TYR A 41 -16.32 18.20 16.82
CA TYR A 41 -16.51 19.61 16.48
C TYR A 41 -16.95 19.72 15.02
N VAL A 42 -17.91 20.61 14.75
CA VAL A 42 -18.30 20.99 13.40
C VAL A 42 -18.15 22.50 13.28
N ASN A 43 -17.38 22.94 12.28
CA ASN A 43 -17.01 24.35 12.07
C ASN A 43 -16.42 24.99 13.34
N GLY A 44 -15.59 24.23 14.07
CA GLY A 44 -14.97 24.65 15.34
C GLY A 44 -15.91 24.68 16.54
N SER A 45 -17.21 24.40 16.37
CA SER A 45 -18.18 24.36 17.45
C SER A 45 -18.39 22.92 17.94
N PRO A 46 -18.34 22.63 19.25
CA PRO A 46 -18.59 21.30 19.76
C PRO A 46 -20.05 20.88 19.49
N VAL A 47 -20.25 19.65 19.03
CA VAL A 47 -21.59 19.05 18.89
C VAL A 47 -21.88 18.15 20.09
N SER A 48 -23.09 18.26 20.63
CA SER A 48 -23.50 17.52 21.83
C SER A 48 -23.99 16.10 21.53
N THR A 49 -24.26 15.79 20.26
CA THR A 49 -24.97 14.57 19.87
C THR A 49 -24.34 13.99 18.61
N PHE A 50 -23.58 12.91 18.78
CA PHE A 50 -23.11 12.07 17.69
C PHE A 50 -23.23 10.60 18.10
N GLN A 51 -23.24 9.73 17.10
CA GLN A 51 -23.30 8.29 17.29
C GLN A 51 -22.31 7.60 16.36
N LEU A 52 -21.53 6.67 16.92
CA LEU A 52 -20.78 5.65 16.17
C LEU A 52 -21.48 4.31 16.37
N SER A 53 -21.85 3.62 15.28
CA SER A 53 -22.46 2.28 15.31
C SER A 53 -21.55 1.22 14.71
N ASP A 54 -21.96 -0.05 14.84
CA ASP A 54 -21.37 -1.21 14.15
C ASP A 54 -19.85 -1.38 14.28
N MET A 55 -19.29 -0.84 15.36
CA MET A 55 -17.86 -0.83 15.60
C MET A 55 -17.29 -2.23 15.83
N ALA A 56 -18.08 -3.27 16.08
CA ALA A 56 -17.54 -4.61 16.32
C ALA A 56 -17.32 -5.42 15.02
N SER A 57 -17.97 -5.02 13.93
CA SER A 57 -18.07 -5.80 12.68
C SER A 57 -17.35 -5.17 11.49
N SER A 58 -16.79 -3.98 11.67
CA SER A 58 -16.17 -3.19 10.62
C SER A 58 -15.09 -2.28 11.21
N ASP A 59 -14.08 -1.95 10.40
CA ASP A 59 -13.10 -0.90 10.71
C ASP A 59 -13.56 0.48 10.24
N GLU A 60 -14.55 0.53 9.35
CA GLU A 60 -15.31 1.73 9.01
C GLU A 60 -16.57 1.80 9.86
N TRP A 61 -16.60 2.72 10.82
CA TRP A 61 -17.71 2.88 11.75
C TRP A 61 -18.71 3.92 11.24
N PRO A 62 -19.98 3.56 11.00
CA PRO A 62 -20.98 4.55 10.65
C PRO A 62 -21.06 5.65 11.70
N LEU A 63 -20.90 6.89 11.25
CA LEU A 63 -20.90 8.11 12.05
C LEU A 63 -22.13 8.96 11.68
N LYS A 64 -22.94 9.26 12.68
CA LYS A 64 -24.04 10.23 12.58
C LYS A 64 -23.79 11.40 13.52
N ILE A 65 -23.75 12.61 12.98
CA ILE A 65 -23.64 13.85 13.76
C ILE A 65 -24.98 14.58 13.66
N GLU A 66 -25.67 14.73 14.78
CA GLU A 66 -26.96 15.41 14.85
C GLU A 66 -26.79 16.87 15.31
N ASN A 67 -27.69 17.73 14.84
CA ASN A 67 -27.70 19.15 15.18
C ASN A 67 -26.40 19.88 14.83
N ALA A 68 -25.77 19.51 13.72
CA ALA A 68 -24.60 20.23 13.21
C ALA A 68 -25.03 21.61 12.69
N PRO A 69 -24.30 22.70 13.00
CA PRO A 69 -24.58 24.02 12.45
C PRO A 69 -24.51 23.99 10.92
N GLU A 70 -25.58 24.43 10.25
CA GLU A 70 -25.61 24.51 8.79
C GLU A 70 -24.49 25.45 8.29
N SER A 71 -23.73 24.99 7.29
CA SER A 71 -22.62 25.76 6.76
C SER A 71 -23.10 26.88 5.85
N ALA A 72 -22.70 28.12 6.16
CA ALA A 72 -22.97 29.28 5.30
C ALA A 72 -22.12 29.29 4.00
N THR A 73 -21.03 28.52 3.97
CA THR A 73 -20.12 28.43 2.82
C THR A 73 -20.32 27.16 1.99
N GLY A 74 -21.24 26.27 2.40
CA GLY A 74 -21.42 24.95 1.78
C GLY A 74 -20.33 23.94 2.13
N MET A 75 -19.47 24.24 3.12
CA MET A 75 -18.38 23.37 3.59
C MET A 75 -18.47 23.12 5.09
N TYR A 76 -18.33 21.88 5.53
CA TYR A 76 -18.27 21.50 6.95
C TYR A 76 -16.85 21.07 7.30
N SER A 77 -16.22 21.73 8.26
CA SER A 77 -14.99 21.26 8.90
C SER A 77 -15.35 20.41 10.11
N ILE A 78 -15.02 19.12 10.08
CA ILE A 78 -15.35 18.16 11.12
C ILE A 78 -14.07 17.68 11.78
N ASP A 79 -13.97 17.81 13.10
CA ASP A 79 -12.88 17.27 13.90
C ASP A 79 -13.42 16.23 14.89
N VAL A 80 -12.81 15.05 14.93
CA VAL A 80 -13.08 14.01 15.93
C VAL A 80 -11.84 13.80 16.78
N VAL A 81 -11.96 14.05 18.08
CA VAL A 81 -10.83 14.08 19.03
C VAL A 81 -11.01 13.02 20.11
N ALA A 82 -10.17 11.98 20.04
CA ALA A 82 -10.07 10.91 21.04
C ALA A 82 -8.68 10.96 21.70
N GLY A 83 -8.61 11.50 22.92
CA GLY A 83 -7.33 11.77 23.58
C GLY A 83 -6.48 12.77 22.78
N GLN A 84 -5.28 12.34 22.37
CA GLN A 84 -4.33 13.07 21.51
C GLN A 84 -4.41 12.62 20.04
N ILE A 85 -5.40 11.79 19.68
CA ILE A 85 -5.71 11.44 18.30
C ILE A 85 -6.78 12.40 17.79
N THR A 86 -6.46 13.17 16.76
CA THR A 86 -7.41 14.05 16.07
C THR A 86 -7.52 13.63 14.63
N LEU A 87 -8.73 13.25 14.22
CA LEU A 87 -9.08 13.01 12.82
C LEU A 87 -9.91 14.18 12.31
N ARG A 88 -9.63 14.62 11.08
CA ARG A 88 -10.27 15.78 10.46
C ARG A 88 -10.86 15.43 9.11
N SER A 89 -11.90 16.14 8.70
CA SER A 89 -12.42 16.12 7.34
C SER A 89 -13.09 17.44 6.99
N LYS A 90 -12.95 17.87 5.74
CA LYS A 90 -13.62 19.01 5.12
C LYS A 90 -14.58 18.50 4.06
N VAL A 91 -15.87 18.61 4.35
CA VAL A 91 -16.95 17.94 3.61
C VAL A 91 -17.80 18.98 2.89
N ARG A 92 -18.07 18.76 1.59
CA ARG A 92 -19.03 19.60 0.85
C ARG A 92 -20.45 19.33 1.31
N ASP A 93 -21.35 20.31 1.18
CA ASP A 93 -22.77 20.08 1.49
C ASP A 93 -23.40 18.97 0.63
N SER A 94 -22.89 18.75 -0.59
CA SER A 94 -23.27 17.62 -1.45
C SER A 94 -22.82 16.24 -0.94
N GLU A 95 -21.84 16.20 -0.03
CA GLU A 95 -21.23 14.98 0.54
C GLU A 95 -21.66 14.74 1.99
N LYS A 96 -22.53 15.59 2.55
CA LYS A 96 -22.92 15.54 3.97
C LYS A 96 -23.62 14.25 4.40
N SER A 97 -24.07 13.44 3.45
CA SER A 97 -24.69 12.13 3.68
C SER A 97 -23.78 10.95 3.40
N ASP A 98 -22.57 11.19 2.90
CA ASP A 98 -21.62 10.15 2.49
C ASP A 98 -20.18 10.72 2.47
N PHE A 99 -19.62 10.94 3.67
CA PHE A 99 -18.22 11.36 3.83
C PHE A 99 -17.46 10.36 4.69
N SER A 100 -16.13 10.42 4.63
CA SER A 100 -15.25 9.62 5.49
C SER A 100 -14.38 10.50 6.38
N ILE A 101 -14.04 9.97 7.55
CA ILE A 101 -13.08 10.55 8.51
C ILE A 101 -12.06 9.48 8.87
N ASN A 102 -10.82 9.67 8.46
CA ASN A 102 -9.68 8.76 8.64
C ASN A 102 -8.38 9.56 8.51
N LEU A 103 -7.21 8.90 8.56
CA LEU A 103 -5.93 9.60 8.43
C LEU A 103 -5.69 10.24 7.05
N GLU A 104 -6.24 9.65 5.98
CA GLU A 104 -6.12 10.17 4.63
C GLU A 104 -6.91 11.48 4.44
N THR A 105 -8.18 11.47 4.84
CA THR A 105 -9.04 12.68 4.87
C THR A 105 -8.49 13.72 5.85
N THR A 106 -7.85 13.30 6.95
CA THR A 106 -7.14 14.21 7.86
C THR A 106 -5.97 14.90 7.16
N ALA A 107 -5.11 14.13 6.48
CA ALA A 107 -4.00 14.68 5.70
C ALA A 107 -4.47 15.66 4.62
N ALA A 108 -5.52 15.29 3.87
CA ALA A 108 -6.10 16.14 2.84
C ALA A 108 -6.78 17.39 3.44
N ALA A 109 -7.45 17.30 4.58
CA ALA A 109 -8.03 18.43 5.30
C ALA A 109 -6.96 19.43 5.75
N LEU A 110 -5.86 18.93 6.34
CA LEU A 110 -4.71 19.75 6.75
C LEU A 110 -4.09 20.47 5.55
N LEU A 111 -3.89 19.77 4.44
CA LEU A 111 -3.33 20.37 3.22
C LEU A 111 -4.30 21.38 2.59
N ALA A 112 -5.60 21.11 2.59
CA ALA A 112 -6.63 22.04 2.12
C ALA A 112 -6.62 23.39 2.87
N GLU A 113 -6.30 23.38 4.17
CA GLU A 113 -6.14 24.62 4.97
C GLU A 113 -5.00 25.51 4.48
N THR A 114 -3.93 24.93 3.93
CA THR A 114 -2.72 25.68 3.59
C THR A 114 -2.64 26.05 2.12
N VAL A 115 -3.23 25.25 1.22
CA VAL A 115 -3.12 25.41 -0.24
C VAL A 115 -4.34 26.06 -0.90
N GLY A 116 -5.45 26.19 -0.18
CA GLY A 116 -6.67 26.81 -0.71
C GLY A 116 -7.38 25.98 -1.79
N ARG A 117 -7.15 24.66 -1.79
CA ARG A 117 -7.89 23.67 -2.62
C ARG A 117 -8.90 22.92 -1.76
N GLU A 118 -9.92 22.36 -2.40
CA GLU A 118 -10.89 21.50 -1.71
C GLU A 118 -10.25 20.16 -1.34
N GLN A 119 -10.66 19.57 -0.21
CA GLN A 119 -10.20 18.24 0.19
C GLN A 119 -10.45 17.19 -0.90
N ASN A 120 -11.64 17.21 -1.52
CA ASN A 120 -11.97 16.25 -2.57
C ASN A 120 -10.99 16.33 -3.75
N GLU A 121 -10.61 17.54 -4.17
CA GLU A 121 -9.61 17.73 -5.24
C GLU A 121 -8.25 17.14 -4.82
N LEU A 122 -7.83 17.35 -3.57
CA LEU A 122 -6.58 16.80 -3.07
C LEU A 122 -6.57 15.28 -3.06
N LEU A 123 -7.68 14.66 -2.64
CA LEU A 123 -7.83 13.20 -2.63
C LEU A 123 -7.83 12.60 -4.05
N THR A 124 -8.46 13.26 -5.03
CA THR A 124 -8.58 12.71 -6.39
C THR A 124 -7.39 13.01 -7.28
N THR A 125 -6.85 14.23 -7.19
CA THR A 125 -5.90 14.81 -8.16
C THR A 125 -4.47 14.86 -7.60
N TYR A 126 -4.33 14.97 -6.27
CA TYR A 126 -3.03 15.08 -5.60
C TYR A 126 -2.79 14.00 -4.52
N PRO A 127 -3.14 12.72 -4.76
CA PRO A 127 -3.08 11.69 -3.72
C PRO A 127 -1.67 11.46 -3.17
N ALA A 128 -0.60 11.60 -3.97
CA ALA A 128 0.78 11.46 -3.48
C ALA A 128 1.15 12.50 -2.39
N PHE A 129 0.66 13.74 -2.52
CA PHE A 129 0.87 14.79 -1.52
C PHE A 129 0.13 14.46 -0.22
N VAL A 130 -1.09 13.94 -0.34
CA VAL A 130 -1.91 13.49 0.79
C VAL A 130 -1.25 12.29 1.48
N ASN A 131 -0.80 11.29 0.71
CA ASN A 131 -0.16 10.08 1.22
C ASN A 131 1.11 10.37 2.02
N THR A 132 1.93 11.32 1.55
CA THR A 132 3.12 11.75 2.31
C THR A 132 2.76 12.22 3.72
N ILE A 133 1.71 13.04 3.86
CA ILE A 133 1.26 13.53 5.17
C ILE A 133 0.58 12.40 5.97
N LYS A 134 -0.22 11.55 5.30
CA LYS A 134 -0.89 10.39 5.89
C LYS A 134 0.11 9.45 6.56
N ASN A 135 1.21 9.11 5.89
CA ASN A 135 2.23 8.20 6.43
C ASN A 135 2.92 8.78 7.67
N VAL A 136 3.15 10.10 7.67
CA VAL A 136 3.68 10.77 8.87
C VAL A 136 2.65 10.76 10.00
N LEU A 137 1.36 10.95 9.71
CA LEU A 137 0.30 10.82 10.72
C LEU A 137 0.21 9.39 11.29
N ILE A 138 0.39 8.36 10.47
CA ILE A 138 0.47 6.95 10.92
C ILE A 138 1.62 6.81 11.92
N ALA A 139 2.82 7.27 11.56
CA ALA A 139 3.97 7.23 12.46
C ALA A 139 3.75 8.05 13.75
N SER A 140 3.07 9.21 13.65
CA SER A 140 2.70 10.03 14.81
C SER A 140 1.72 9.32 15.75
N ALA A 141 0.76 8.56 15.21
CA ALA A 141 -0.19 7.78 16.01
C ALA A 141 0.48 6.66 16.81
N GLN A 142 1.71 6.27 16.47
CA GLN A 142 2.50 5.25 17.18
C GLN A 142 3.49 5.84 18.19
N LYS A 143 3.58 7.17 18.31
CA LYS A 143 4.45 7.83 19.30
C LYS A 143 3.83 7.78 20.69
N THR A 144 4.67 7.62 21.71
CA THR A 144 4.22 7.88 23.09
C THR A 144 3.84 9.34 23.28
N THR A 145 2.98 9.62 24.26
CA THR A 145 2.63 10.99 24.67
C THR A 145 3.87 11.85 24.97
N ALA A 146 4.89 11.26 25.60
CA ALA A 146 6.14 11.94 25.92
C ALA A 146 6.95 12.31 24.67
N THR A 147 7.01 11.41 23.68
CA THR A 147 7.68 11.64 22.40
C THR A 147 6.92 12.64 21.53
N LEU A 148 5.58 12.54 21.52
CA LEU A 148 4.73 13.47 20.78
C LEU A 148 4.93 14.89 21.33
N ALA A 149 4.92 15.04 22.66
CA ALA A 149 5.16 16.31 23.38
C ALA A 149 4.26 17.49 22.97
N VAL A 150 3.23 17.22 22.17
CA VAL A 150 2.23 18.17 21.67
C VAL A 150 0.86 17.55 21.88
N GLY A 151 -0.17 18.38 22.08
CA GLY A 151 -1.49 17.88 22.50
C GLY A 151 -2.24 17.00 21.50
N SER A 152 -1.77 16.86 20.25
CA SER A 152 -2.41 16.02 19.24
C SER A 152 -1.45 15.66 18.09
N ILE A 153 -1.66 14.49 17.47
CA ILE A 153 -0.88 14.00 16.33
C ILE A 153 -0.80 14.98 15.16
N VAL A 154 -1.86 15.77 14.91
CA VAL A 154 -1.88 16.75 13.81
C VAL A 154 -0.93 17.93 14.05
N ASN A 155 -0.46 18.10 15.29
CA ASN A 155 0.49 19.14 15.69
C ASN A 155 1.93 18.61 15.84
N ASP A 156 2.15 17.32 15.57
CA ASP A 156 3.49 16.73 15.62
C ASP A 156 4.44 17.51 14.72
N ALA A 157 5.65 17.81 15.21
CA ALA A 157 6.66 18.53 14.44
C ALA A 157 6.93 17.88 13.08
N ALA A 158 6.90 16.54 12.99
CA ALA A 158 7.08 15.82 11.74
C ALA A 158 5.90 16.07 10.76
N VAL A 159 4.66 16.04 11.27
CA VAL A 159 3.45 16.32 10.47
C VAL A 159 3.47 17.76 9.98
N VAL A 160 3.81 18.72 10.84
CA VAL A 160 3.90 20.14 10.49
C VAL A 160 4.98 20.38 9.43
N ALA A 161 6.15 19.74 9.56
CA ALA A 161 7.22 19.85 8.57
C ALA A 161 6.82 19.24 7.22
N ALA A 162 6.21 18.05 7.23
CA ALA A 162 5.69 17.40 6.02
C ALA A 162 4.62 18.27 5.35
N LEU A 163 3.65 18.77 6.12
CA LEU A 163 2.61 19.67 5.62
C LEU A 163 3.20 20.94 5.00
N ALA A 164 4.17 21.58 5.64
CA ALA A 164 4.83 22.78 5.11
C ALA A 164 5.56 22.51 3.78
N SER A 165 6.27 21.38 3.70
CA SER A 165 6.98 20.95 2.49
C SER A 165 6.00 20.67 1.34
N GLN A 166 4.98 19.83 1.58
CA GLN A 166 3.97 19.50 0.57
C GLN A 166 3.13 20.72 0.15
N THR A 167 2.87 21.64 1.07
CA THR A 167 2.24 22.94 0.76
C THR A 167 3.08 23.75 -0.22
N ALA A 168 4.40 23.82 -0.02
CA ALA A 168 5.30 24.56 -0.88
C ALA A 168 5.35 23.96 -2.28
N PHE A 169 5.48 22.63 -2.38
CA PHE A 169 5.47 21.92 -3.66
C PHE A 169 4.13 22.07 -4.38
N LEU A 170 3.00 21.89 -3.70
CA LEU A 170 1.71 22.00 -4.37
C LEU A 170 1.40 23.43 -4.83
N LYS A 171 1.93 24.44 -4.14
CA LYS A 171 1.82 25.86 -4.56
C LYS A 171 2.76 26.22 -5.70
N SER A 172 3.86 25.49 -5.92
CA SER A 172 4.76 25.72 -7.05
C SER A 172 4.20 25.16 -8.37
N ILE A 173 3.26 24.22 -8.29
CA ILE A 173 2.56 23.67 -9.44
C ILE A 173 1.62 24.74 -10.02
N ALA A 174 1.93 25.22 -11.22
CA ALA A 174 1.02 26.06 -12.00
C ALA A 174 -0.33 25.35 -12.17
N ASN A 175 -1.45 26.06 -12.33
CA ASN A 175 -2.76 25.43 -12.48
C ASN A 175 -2.80 24.45 -13.67
N LEU A 176 -2.60 23.16 -13.37
CA LEU A 176 -2.77 22.07 -14.32
C LEU A 176 -4.27 21.78 -14.41
N THR A 177 -4.84 21.93 -15.59
CA THR A 177 -6.28 21.76 -15.83
C THR A 177 -6.55 20.36 -16.38
N THR A 178 -6.40 19.33 -15.54
CA THR A 178 -6.70 17.94 -15.94
C THR A 178 -7.38 17.19 -14.79
N THR A 179 -8.01 16.06 -15.10
CA THR A 179 -8.53 15.10 -14.11
C THR A 179 -7.48 14.05 -13.71
N ALA A 180 -6.23 14.22 -14.14
CA ALA A 180 -5.16 13.27 -13.91
C ALA A 180 -4.56 13.42 -12.51
N ARG A 181 -3.77 12.44 -12.10
CA ARG A 181 -3.05 12.48 -10.82
C ARG A 181 -1.71 13.16 -11.00
N PHE A 182 -1.31 13.94 -10.01
CA PHE A 182 -0.03 14.63 -9.98
C PHE A 182 0.79 14.30 -8.75
N ALA A 183 2.11 14.27 -8.94
CA ALA A 183 3.09 14.14 -7.88
C ALA A 183 4.27 15.09 -8.14
N TYR A 184 4.90 15.53 -7.06
CA TYR A 184 6.21 16.19 -7.11
C TYR A 184 7.25 15.23 -6.55
N LEU A 185 7.86 14.45 -7.43
CA LEU A 185 8.74 13.35 -7.05
C LEU A 185 10.04 13.88 -6.44
N GLN A 186 10.41 13.31 -5.30
CA GLN A 186 11.70 13.42 -4.64
C GLN A 186 12.56 12.19 -4.96
N ALA A 187 13.65 11.98 -4.22
CA ALA A 187 14.52 10.82 -4.45
C ALA A 187 13.80 9.48 -4.22
N GLU A 188 12.88 9.44 -3.26
CA GLU A 188 12.11 8.26 -2.82
C GLU A 188 10.64 8.65 -2.68
N ASN A 189 9.72 7.89 -3.28
CA ASN A 189 8.32 8.29 -3.40
C ASN A 189 7.37 7.11 -3.21
N ASP A 190 6.36 7.31 -2.37
CA ASP A 190 5.22 6.42 -2.17
C ASP A 190 4.01 6.99 -2.93
N LEU A 191 3.69 6.39 -4.09
CA LEU A 191 2.65 6.89 -4.98
C LEU A 191 1.29 6.24 -4.74
N ASP A 192 1.25 5.02 -4.20
CA ASP A 192 0.01 4.31 -3.89
C ASP A 192 -0.42 4.43 -2.42
N GLY A 193 0.48 4.90 -1.55
CA GLY A 193 0.21 5.24 -0.17
C GLY A 193 0.27 4.07 0.80
N ASP A 194 0.98 2.99 0.46
CA ASP A 194 1.15 1.81 1.29
C ASP A 194 2.25 1.95 2.37
N GLY A 195 2.96 3.09 2.38
CA GLY A 195 4.04 3.38 3.32
C GLY A 195 5.42 2.94 2.84
N LYS A 196 5.53 2.33 1.66
CA LYS A 196 6.79 1.91 1.03
C LYS A 196 7.11 2.78 -0.17
N TYR A 197 8.39 2.86 -0.50
CA TYR A 197 8.82 3.64 -1.66
C TYR A 197 8.67 2.82 -2.93
N ASP A 198 7.81 3.30 -3.82
CA ASP A 198 7.53 2.67 -5.11
C ASP A 198 8.48 3.14 -6.21
N VAL A 199 8.75 4.46 -6.24
CA VAL A 199 9.44 5.14 -7.33
C VAL A 199 10.63 5.91 -6.79
N TYR A 200 11.76 5.65 -7.41
CA TYR A 200 13.02 6.29 -7.10
C TYR A 200 13.43 7.22 -8.23
N VAL A 201 13.92 8.41 -7.86
CA VAL A 201 14.55 9.35 -8.77
C VAL A 201 16.02 9.44 -8.39
N LYS A 202 16.90 9.01 -9.29
CA LYS A 202 18.34 8.98 -9.06
C LYS A 202 19.06 10.03 -9.90
N PRO A 203 19.63 11.07 -9.26
CA PRO A 203 20.55 11.97 -9.92
C PRO A 203 21.78 11.21 -10.43
N ASN A 204 22.29 11.61 -11.60
CA ASN A 204 23.55 11.11 -12.11
C ASN A 204 24.73 11.72 -11.35
N ALA A 205 25.95 11.25 -11.60
CA ALA A 205 27.15 11.70 -10.88
C ALA A 205 27.42 13.21 -11.00
N SER A 206 26.93 13.86 -12.05
CA SER A 206 27.03 15.31 -12.23
C SER A 206 25.91 16.09 -11.54
N GLY A 207 24.85 15.45 -11.05
CA GLY A 207 23.66 16.10 -10.50
C GLY A 207 22.72 16.75 -11.54
N GLU A 208 23.21 16.95 -12.76
CA GLU A 208 22.51 17.62 -13.86
C GLU A 208 21.41 16.81 -14.56
N ARG A 209 21.32 15.49 -14.29
CA ARG A 209 20.30 14.62 -14.91
C ARG A 209 19.77 13.60 -13.91
N VAL A 210 18.56 13.13 -14.13
CA VAL A 210 17.91 12.10 -13.32
C VAL A 210 17.49 10.89 -14.15
N SER A 211 17.52 9.72 -13.53
CA SER A 211 16.88 8.49 -14.02
C SER A 211 15.76 8.07 -13.07
N PHE A 212 14.80 7.32 -13.60
CA PHE A 212 13.65 6.81 -12.84
C PHE A 212 13.70 5.29 -12.80
N TYR A 213 13.33 4.70 -11.69
CA TYR A 213 13.15 3.26 -11.55
C TYR A 213 12.16 2.95 -10.42
N THR A 214 11.70 1.71 -10.37
CA THR A 214 10.89 1.19 -9.28
C THR A 214 11.69 0.24 -8.42
N ALA A 215 11.16 -0.15 -7.27
CA ALA A 215 11.78 -1.19 -6.44
C ALA A 215 11.99 -2.52 -7.19
N LEU A 216 11.18 -2.81 -8.21
CA LEU A 216 11.19 -4.07 -8.94
C LEU A 216 12.04 -4.07 -10.21
N SER A 217 12.20 -2.92 -10.87
CA SER A 217 12.96 -2.84 -12.11
C SER A 217 13.50 -1.44 -12.40
N SER A 218 14.70 -1.40 -12.96
CA SER A 218 15.29 -0.21 -13.57
C SER A 218 14.91 -0.03 -15.05
N ASP A 219 14.22 -1.01 -15.64
CA ASP A 219 13.77 -0.93 -17.02
C ASP A 219 12.61 0.05 -17.15
N THR A 220 12.78 0.99 -18.07
CA THR A 220 11.71 1.89 -18.49
C THR A 220 11.31 1.57 -19.92
N SER A 221 10.08 1.88 -20.32
CA SER A 221 9.69 2.15 -21.72
C SER A 221 9.47 3.66 -21.89
N MET A 222 9.43 4.15 -23.13
CA MET A 222 9.41 5.61 -23.37
C MET A 222 8.64 5.99 -24.63
N ARG A 223 7.81 7.03 -24.51
CA ARG A 223 7.15 7.72 -25.62
C ARG A 223 7.53 9.21 -25.59
N GLU A 224 8.12 9.70 -26.67
CA GLU A 224 8.60 11.09 -26.80
C GLU A 224 7.70 11.95 -27.69
N GLY A 225 7.82 13.27 -27.56
CA GLY A 225 7.15 14.24 -28.42
C GLY A 225 5.63 14.31 -28.19
N VAL A 226 5.21 14.10 -26.95
CA VAL A 226 3.80 14.03 -26.54
C VAL A 226 3.45 15.16 -25.58
N ASP A 227 2.19 15.60 -25.60
CA ASP A 227 1.70 16.71 -24.76
C ASP A 227 0.64 16.25 -23.73
N SER A 228 0.31 14.95 -23.69
CA SER A 228 -0.71 14.39 -22.81
C SER A 228 -0.38 12.94 -22.49
N LEU A 229 -0.57 12.55 -21.22
CA LEU A 229 -0.40 11.19 -20.72
C LEU A 229 -1.18 10.14 -21.53
N ASP A 230 -2.34 10.52 -22.08
CA ASP A 230 -3.20 9.64 -22.89
C ASP A 230 -2.58 9.27 -24.24
N SER A 231 -1.54 9.99 -24.69
CA SER A 231 -0.86 9.76 -25.97
C SER A 231 -0.08 8.45 -26.02
N TYR A 232 0.27 7.89 -24.86
CA TYR A 232 0.85 6.56 -24.74
C TYR A 232 -0.26 5.66 -24.23
N THR A 233 -0.88 4.84 -25.07
CA THR A 233 -2.06 4.07 -24.65
C THR A 233 -1.67 2.90 -23.73
N ASP A 234 -2.62 2.39 -22.93
CA ASP A 234 -2.36 1.24 -22.05
C ASP A 234 -1.91 0.01 -22.86
N ALA A 235 -2.56 -0.26 -23.99
CA ALA A 235 -2.20 -1.37 -24.87
C ALA A 235 -0.78 -1.21 -25.46
N GLU A 236 -0.40 0.02 -25.82
CA GLU A 236 0.93 0.31 -26.36
C GLU A 236 2.01 0.17 -25.28
N LEU A 237 1.75 0.66 -24.07
CA LEU A 237 2.65 0.48 -22.92
C LEU A 237 2.90 -1.00 -22.63
N LEU A 238 1.83 -1.80 -22.59
CA LEU A 238 1.93 -3.23 -22.33
C LEU A 238 2.65 -3.97 -23.47
N ALA A 239 2.47 -3.53 -24.73
CA ALA A 239 3.20 -4.08 -25.86
C ALA A 239 4.70 -3.76 -25.79
N ASP A 240 5.08 -2.56 -25.37
CA ASP A 240 6.49 -2.17 -25.19
C ASP A 240 7.15 -2.99 -24.07
N PHE A 241 6.44 -3.31 -22.98
CA PHE A 241 6.96 -4.19 -21.93
C PHE A 241 7.04 -5.67 -22.34
N ALA A 242 6.33 -6.08 -23.39
CA ALA A 242 6.46 -7.41 -23.99
C ALA A 242 7.63 -7.51 -24.99
N ASP A 243 8.25 -6.39 -25.36
CA ASP A 243 9.37 -6.31 -26.30
C ASP A 243 10.64 -5.77 -25.59
N PRO A 244 11.59 -6.63 -25.18
CA PRO A 244 12.79 -6.22 -24.48
C PRO A 244 13.64 -5.17 -25.22
N GLU A 245 13.53 -5.06 -26.55
CA GLU A 245 14.27 -4.04 -27.32
C GLU A 245 13.73 -2.61 -27.08
N LYS A 246 12.52 -2.49 -26.55
CA LYS A 246 11.90 -1.20 -26.16
C LYS A 246 12.32 -0.73 -24.77
N LEU A 247 12.88 -1.63 -23.97
CA LEU A 247 13.23 -1.36 -22.58
C LEU A 247 14.65 -0.79 -22.45
N SER A 248 14.83 0.12 -21.48
CA SER A 248 16.15 0.71 -21.22
C SER A 248 16.30 1.20 -19.78
N GLN A 249 17.47 0.92 -19.21
CA GLN A 249 17.90 1.38 -17.87
C GLN A 249 18.78 2.63 -17.91
N LEU A 250 19.21 3.05 -19.11
CA LEU A 250 20.20 4.12 -19.31
C LEU A 250 19.56 5.48 -19.58
N ARG A 251 18.23 5.58 -19.53
CA ARG A 251 17.52 6.82 -19.81
C ARG A 251 17.75 7.82 -18.68
N THR A 252 18.18 9.01 -19.06
CA THR A 252 18.37 10.12 -18.14
C THR A 252 17.77 11.38 -18.71
N PHE A 253 17.28 12.27 -17.86
CA PHE A 253 16.57 13.48 -18.23
C PHE A 253 17.17 14.67 -17.49
N GLY A 254 17.41 15.77 -18.20
CA GLY A 254 17.93 17.01 -17.62
C GLY A 254 16.82 18.01 -17.32
N THR A 255 17.21 19.18 -16.83
CA THR A 255 16.30 20.29 -16.49
C THR A 255 15.31 20.62 -17.62
N GLY A 256 14.06 20.93 -17.25
CA GLY A 256 13.01 21.37 -18.16
C GLY A 256 11.90 20.34 -18.38
N ALA A 257 11.13 20.53 -19.47
CA ALA A 257 9.96 19.75 -19.82
C ALA A 257 10.25 18.87 -21.05
N PRO A 258 10.70 17.62 -20.88
CA PRO A 258 11.17 16.79 -22.00
C PRO A 258 10.05 16.35 -22.96
N LYS A 259 8.77 16.58 -22.63
CA LYS A 259 7.60 16.12 -23.41
C LYS A 259 7.64 14.61 -23.64
N THR A 260 7.85 13.88 -22.55
CA THR A 260 8.10 12.44 -22.56
C THR A 260 7.20 11.75 -21.54
N ILE A 261 6.64 10.61 -21.93
CA ILE A 261 5.99 9.67 -21.03
C ILE A 261 6.92 8.48 -20.82
N LEU A 262 7.15 8.13 -19.56
CA LEU A 262 7.81 6.90 -19.15
C LEU A 262 6.78 5.84 -18.76
N GLY A 263 7.05 4.62 -19.19
CA GLY A 263 6.45 3.42 -18.64
C GLY A 263 7.40 2.74 -17.67
N MET A 264 6.92 2.29 -16.52
CA MET A 264 7.71 1.58 -15.52
C MET A 264 6.95 0.36 -15.00
N TYR A 265 7.66 -0.73 -14.72
CA TYR A 265 7.07 -1.88 -14.06
C TYR A 265 6.85 -1.57 -12.58
N PHE A 266 5.59 -1.47 -12.14
CA PHE A 266 5.26 -0.94 -10.82
C PHE A 266 5.15 -2.04 -9.78
N LYS A 267 4.29 -3.04 -10.02
CA LYS A 267 4.00 -4.09 -9.07
C LYS A 267 3.66 -5.40 -9.79
N LYS A 268 4.26 -6.50 -9.35
CA LYS A 268 3.79 -7.84 -9.72
C LYS A 268 2.49 -8.12 -8.99
N SER A 269 1.47 -8.60 -9.69
CA SER A 269 0.25 -9.08 -9.02
C SER A 269 -0.35 -10.25 -9.78
N ALA A 270 -0.82 -11.24 -9.03
CA ALA A 270 -1.63 -12.29 -9.63
C ALA A 270 -2.97 -11.78 -10.17
N SER A 271 -3.47 -10.63 -9.69
CA SER A 271 -4.63 -9.89 -10.24
C SER A 271 -4.31 -9.14 -11.53
N GLY A 272 -3.04 -9.16 -11.94
CA GLY A 272 -2.51 -8.55 -13.15
C GLY A 272 -1.38 -7.61 -12.76
N ASP A 273 -0.21 -7.81 -13.36
CA ASP A 273 0.92 -6.90 -13.21
C ASP A 273 0.49 -5.46 -13.47
N LYS A 274 0.91 -4.57 -12.58
CA LYS A 274 0.67 -3.14 -12.66
C LYS A 274 1.92 -2.43 -13.17
N TYR A 275 1.68 -1.45 -14.01
CA TYR A 275 2.66 -0.58 -14.64
C TYR A 275 2.29 0.85 -14.29
N LEU A 276 3.30 1.70 -14.22
CA LEU A 276 3.15 3.13 -14.00
C LEU A 276 3.41 3.85 -15.32
N LYS A 277 2.46 4.66 -15.76
CA LYS A 277 2.61 5.60 -16.86
C LYS A 277 2.80 6.99 -16.29
N MET A 278 3.86 7.68 -16.69
CA MET A 278 4.29 8.92 -16.06
C MET A 278 4.75 9.94 -17.10
N TYR A 279 4.01 11.04 -17.23
CA TYR A 279 4.38 12.18 -18.07
C TYR A 279 5.18 13.20 -17.25
N ILE A 280 6.37 13.53 -17.74
CA ILE A 280 7.29 14.45 -17.05
C ILE A 280 6.97 15.88 -17.48
N HIS A 281 6.39 16.67 -16.58
CA HIS A 281 6.11 18.09 -16.81
C HIS A 281 7.36 18.95 -16.62
N SER A 282 8.09 18.74 -15.53
CA SER A 282 9.33 19.47 -15.28
C SER A 282 10.29 18.66 -14.42
N ILE A 283 11.57 18.86 -14.68
CA ILE A 283 12.67 18.41 -13.82
C ILE A 283 13.35 19.66 -13.27
N ASP A 284 13.36 19.76 -11.95
CA ASP A 284 13.85 20.93 -11.23
C ASP A 284 15.22 20.62 -10.63
N ILE A 285 16.26 21.06 -11.33
CA ILE A 285 17.66 20.97 -10.89
C ILE A 285 18.22 22.39 -10.87
N THR A 286 18.76 22.80 -9.73
CA THR A 286 19.33 24.14 -9.51
C THR A 286 20.77 23.98 -9.09
N ASP A 287 21.71 24.56 -9.84
CA ASP A 287 23.16 24.50 -9.55
C ASP A 287 23.73 23.07 -9.35
N GLY A 288 23.12 22.07 -10.00
CA GLY A 288 23.49 20.65 -9.87
C GLY A 288 22.78 19.92 -8.74
N ASP A 289 21.99 20.62 -7.91
CA ASP A 289 21.19 20.03 -6.85
C ASP A 289 19.79 19.68 -7.37
N PHE A 290 19.43 18.40 -7.24
CA PHE A 290 18.11 17.90 -7.55
C PHE A 290 17.08 18.36 -6.50
N ASN A 291 16.04 19.05 -6.96
CA ASN A 291 14.96 19.56 -6.10
C ASN A 291 13.66 18.76 -6.25
N GLY A 292 13.40 18.21 -7.44
CA GLY A 292 12.24 17.34 -7.67
C GLY A 292 11.85 17.19 -9.13
N VAL A 293 10.83 16.39 -9.38
CA VAL A 293 10.21 16.19 -10.70
C VAL A 293 8.71 16.34 -10.60
N LEU A 294 8.13 17.29 -11.34
CA LEU A 294 6.68 17.37 -11.49
C LEU A 294 6.22 16.37 -12.54
N VAL A 295 5.31 15.47 -12.16
CA VAL A 295 4.77 14.45 -13.05
C VAL A 295 3.25 14.37 -13.00
N GLU A 296 2.66 14.04 -14.16
CA GLU A 296 1.31 13.50 -14.27
C GLU A 296 1.42 11.98 -14.38
N TYR A 297 0.56 11.22 -13.69
CA TYR A 297 0.71 9.76 -13.68
C TYR A 297 -0.60 8.99 -13.61
N GLY A 298 -0.52 7.72 -14.01
CA GLY A 298 -1.61 6.75 -13.94
C GLY A 298 -1.10 5.32 -13.83
N PHE A 299 -1.87 4.45 -13.18
CA PHE A 299 -1.60 3.03 -13.09
C PHE A 299 -2.30 2.28 -14.22
N VAL A 300 -1.57 1.37 -14.86
CA VAL A 300 -2.07 0.49 -15.92
C VAL A 300 -1.95 -0.94 -15.43
N ALA A 301 -3.04 -1.67 -15.37
CA ALA A 301 -3.04 -3.09 -15.01
C ALA A 301 -3.11 -3.94 -16.27
N THR A 302 -2.37 -5.04 -16.32
CA THR A 302 -2.63 -6.11 -17.28
C THR A 302 -3.97 -6.77 -16.95
N ALA A 303 -4.70 -7.18 -17.98
CA ALA A 303 -5.86 -8.04 -17.77
C ALA A 303 -5.39 -9.39 -17.20
N THR A 304 -6.04 -9.85 -16.14
CA THR A 304 -5.72 -11.13 -15.54
C THR A 304 -6.29 -12.31 -16.28
N THR A 305 -5.51 -13.40 -16.32
CA THR A 305 -6.07 -14.73 -16.15
C THR A 305 -6.26 -14.98 -14.64
N ALA A 306 -7.38 -15.56 -14.21
CA ALA A 306 -7.66 -15.84 -12.77
C ALA A 306 -6.56 -16.65 -12.04
N ILE A 307 -5.62 -17.22 -12.80
CA ILE A 307 -4.52 -18.08 -12.37
C ILE A 307 -3.20 -17.49 -12.88
N SER A 308 -2.21 -17.35 -12.00
CA SER A 308 -0.82 -16.98 -12.29
C SER A 308 0.10 -18.17 -12.06
N LYS A 309 1.20 -18.27 -12.83
CA LYS A 309 2.22 -19.32 -12.73
C LYS A 309 3.61 -18.71 -12.85
N GLY A 310 4.60 -19.32 -12.22
CA GLY A 310 5.98 -18.89 -12.39
C GLY A 310 6.95 -19.63 -11.49
N GLN A 311 8.15 -19.05 -11.35
CA GLN A 311 9.17 -19.50 -10.42
C GLN A 311 9.50 -18.36 -9.45
N LYS A 312 9.86 -18.71 -8.21
CA LYS A 312 10.22 -17.76 -7.17
C LYS A 312 11.38 -18.29 -6.34
N THR A 313 12.31 -17.40 -6.00
CA THR A 313 13.41 -17.69 -5.08
C THR A 313 13.14 -17.02 -3.75
N LEU A 314 13.05 -17.81 -2.68
CA LEU A 314 12.90 -17.30 -1.33
C LEU A 314 14.24 -17.38 -0.60
N MET A 315 14.75 -16.24 -0.13
CA MET A 315 15.96 -16.15 0.68
C MET A 315 15.63 -16.39 2.15
N HIS A 316 16.56 -16.99 2.88
CA HIS A 316 16.51 -17.01 4.33
C HIS A 316 16.67 -15.58 4.85
N LYS A 317 15.90 -15.20 5.89
CA LYS A 317 15.83 -13.82 6.40
C LYS A 317 17.17 -13.20 6.81
N ASP A 318 18.15 -14.04 7.17
CA ASP A 318 19.47 -13.61 7.64
C ASP A 318 20.53 -13.62 6.52
N SER A 319 20.12 -13.96 5.28
CA SER A 319 20.99 -14.02 4.10
C SER A 319 20.88 -12.74 3.29
N ALA A 320 21.96 -12.36 2.60
CA ALA A 320 21.92 -11.23 1.67
C ALA A 320 20.99 -11.54 0.48
N LEU A 321 20.03 -10.66 0.20
CA LEU A 321 19.13 -10.80 -0.93
C LEU A 321 19.92 -10.83 -2.25
N ILE A 322 19.59 -11.79 -3.11
CA ILE A 322 20.09 -11.86 -4.48
C ILE A 322 19.06 -11.30 -5.45
N GLU A 323 19.50 -10.91 -6.65
CA GLU A 323 18.63 -10.41 -7.71
C GLU A 323 17.48 -11.39 -8.01
N GLY A 324 16.24 -10.86 -8.03
CA GLY A 324 15.03 -11.64 -8.31
C GLY A 324 14.55 -12.55 -7.18
N ALA A 325 15.16 -12.52 -6.00
CA ALA A 325 14.72 -13.25 -4.82
C ALA A 325 13.98 -12.35 -3.82
N VAL A 326 13.20 -12.98 -2.93
CA VAL A 326 12.36 -12.30 -1.92
C VAL A 326 12.51 -12.99 -0.57
N TYR A 327 12.22 -12.33 0.54
CA TYR A 327 12.23 -13.01 1.85
C TYR A 327 10.93 -13.74 2.15
N ALA A 328 9.80 -13.13 1.78
CA ALA A 328 8.48 -13.67 2.01
C ALA A 328 7.54 -13.41 0.81
N THR A 329 6.54 -14.26 0.63
CA THR A 329 5.61 -14.15 -0.49
C THR A 329 4.28 -14.84 -0.19
N ASN A 330 3.20 -14.32 -0.79
CA ASN A 330 1.96 -15.07 -0.97
C ASN A 330 1.73 -15.54 -2.42
N PHE A 331 2.75 -15.38 -3.26
CA PHE A 331 2.75 -15.59 -4.71
C PHE A 331 1.90 -14.61 -5.54
N LEU A 332 1.00 -13.84 -4.94
CA LEU A 332 0.40 -12.66 -5.58
C LEU A 332 1.30 -11.44 -5.42
N ASP A 333 1.84 -11.27 -4.22
CA ASP A 333 2.62 -10.14 -3.72
C ASP A 333 3.88 -10.65 -3.00
N ASP A 334 4.92 -9.83 -3.03
CA ASP A 334 6.22 -10.10 -2.40
C ASP A 334 6.47 -9.13 -1.25
N SER A 335 7.12 -9.62 -0.19
CA SER A 335 7.32 -8.87 1.04
C SER A 335 8.67 -9.20 1.69
N ASP A 336 9.20 -8.22 2.41
CA ASP A 336 10.30 -8.42 3.36
C ASP A 336 9.77 -8.90 4.74
N GLU A 337 8.46 -8.81 4.96
CA GLU A 337 7.79 -9.24 6.18
C GLU A 337 7.14 -10.61 6.03
N SER A 338 7.40 -11.45 7.02
CA SER A 338 6.99 -12.85 7.06
C SER A 338 5.63 -13.09 7.73
N ALA A 339 4.99 -12.06 8.30
CA ALA A 339 3.64 -12.17 8.83
C ALA A 339 2.63 -12.34 7.68
N GLY A 340 1.75 -13.34 7.78
CA GLY A 340 0.77 -13.69 6.75
C GLY A 340 1.34 -14.26 5.45
N ASN A 341 2.67 -14.43 5.34
CA ASN A 341 3.37 -14.83 4.11
C ASN A 341 4.22 -16.08 4.33
N LEU A 342 4.51 -16.79 3.24
CA LEU A 342 5.47 -17.89 3.25
C LEU A 342 6.90 -17.37 3.17
N SER A 343 7.76 -17.81 4.09
CA SER A 343 9.18 -17.49 4.13
C SER A 343 10.04 -18.75 4.09
N PHE A 344 11.30 -18.63 3.68
CA PHE A 344 12.26 -19.74 3.80
C PHE A 344 12.83 -19.82 5.21
N LEU A 345 12.52 -20.90 5.93
CA LEU A 345 12.91 -21.14 7.33
C LEU A 345 14.21 -21.96 7.47
N GLY A 346 14.87 -22.24 6.34
CA GLY A 346 16.09 -23.05 6.25
C GLY A 346 15.81 -24.49 5.79
N ALA A 347 16.87 -25.20 5.39
CA ALA A 347 16.76 -26.52 4.75
C ALA A 347 16.01 -27.59 5.59
N ALA A 348 16.08 -27.49 6.92
CA ALA A 348 15.42 -28.44 7.82
C ALA A 348 13.89 -28.28 7.88
N ASN A 349 13.40 -27.05 7.77
CA ASN A 349 11.97 -26.71 7.91
C ASN A 349 11.32 -26.42 6.55
N GLY A 350 12.12 -26.03 5.57
CA GLY A 350 11.73 -25.58 4.24
C GLY A 350 10.98 -24.25 4.27
N ILE A 351 9.82 -24.20 3.63
CA ILE A 351 9.01 -22.98 3.50
C ILE A 351 7.89 -23.01 4.54
N GLY A 352 7.62 -21.88 5.18
CA GLY A 352 6.58 -21.80 6.20
C GLY A 352 6.30 -20.40 6.71
N SER A 353 5.36 -20.34 7.64
CA SER A 353 5.02 -19.16 8.42
C SER A 353 5.95 -19.00 9.61
N THR A 354 6.39 -17.77 9.87
CA THR A 354 7.09 -17.39 11.10
C THR A 354 6.16 -16.85 12.18
N ASP A 355 4.97 -16.40 11.80
CA ASP A 355 3.98 -15.73 12.66
C ASP A 355 2.96 -16.70 13.27
N SER A 356 3.21 -18.01 13.17
CA SER A 356 2.30 -19.05 13.65
C SER A 356 0.94 -19.04 12.93
N THR A 357 0.93 -18.64 11.67
CA THR A 357 -0.16 -18.96 10.75
C THR A 357 0.11 -20.35 10.17
N ARG A 358 -0.82 -21.29 10.30
CA ARG A 358 -0.69 -22.56 9.55
C ARG A 358 -0.91 -22.20 8.09
N MET A 359 -0.04 -22.62 7.18
CA MET A 359 -0.14 -22.16 5.79
C MET A 359 0.19 -23.24 4.79
N VAL A 360 0.87 -24.33 5.16
CA VAL A 360 1.41 -25.30 4.22
C VAL A 360 0.77 -26.68 4.39
N LEU A 361 0.41 -27.32 3.29
CA LEU A 361 -0.06 -28.71 3.27
C LEU A 361 0.62 -29.48 2.12
N VAL A 362 1.22 -30.63 2.41
CA VAL A 362 1.86 -31.49 1.41
C VAL A 362 0.83 -32.16 0.52
N ILE A 363 1.16 -32.33 -0.75
CA ILE A 363 0.37 -33.06 -1.74
C ILE A 363 1.11 -34.35 -2.10
N ASP A 364 0.65 -35.49 -1.55
CA ASP A 364 1.30 -36.78 -1.79
C ASP A 364 1.17 -37.26 -3.24
N GLY A 365 2.21 -37.94 -3.74
CA GLY A 365 2.18 -38.68 -5.00
C GLY A 365 2.06 -37.84 -6.28
N GLN A 366 2.14 -36.51 -6.21
CA GLN A 366 1.96 -35.61 -7.36
C GLN A 366 3.22 -34.77 -7.61
N PRO A 367 4.21 -35.28 -8.38
CA PRO A 367 5.45 -34.54 -8.64
C PRO A 367 5.28 -33.40 -9.65
N GLU A 368 4.17 -33.33 -10.37
CA GLU A 368 3.96 -32.36 -11.45
C GLU A 368 2.88 -31.34 -11.07
N LEU A 369 3.32 -30.12 -10.78
CA LEU A 369 2.46 -29.00 -10.36
C LEU A 369 1.35 -28.73 -11.39
N ASP A 370 1.67 -28.83 -12.67
CA ASP A 370 0.73 -28.62 -13.78
C ASP A 370 -0.34 -29.70 -13.92
N LYS A 371 -0.30 -30.82 -13.17
CA LYS A 371 -1.37 -31.83 -13.18
C LYS A 371 -2.45 -31.58 -12.14
N LEU A 372 -2.19 -30.68 -11.18
CA LEU A 372 -3.14 -30.34 -10.14
C LEU A 372 -4.20 -29.37 -10.67
N THR A 373 -5.46 -29.66 -10.38
CA THR A 373 -6.62 -28.84 -10.77
C THR A 373 -7.14 -28.00 -9.61
N SER A 374 -6.78 -28.33 -8.36
CA SER A 374 -7.22 -27.59 -7.18
C SER A 374 -6.35 -27.81 -5.95
N ALA A 375 -6.33 -26.83 -5.04
CA ALA A 375 -5.75 -26.97 -3.71
C ALA A 375 -6.72 -27.61 -2.72
N PRO A 376 -6.23 -28.34 -1.70
CA PRO A 376 -7.06 -28.82 -0.60
C PRO A 376 -7.65 -27.66 0.20
N GLU A 377 -8.86 -27.87 0.73
CA GLU A 377 -9.60 -26.84 1.47
C GLU A 377 -8.92 -26.40 2.75
N TRP A 378 -8.91 -25.10 3.04
CA TRP A 378 -8.62 -24.59 4.36
C TRP A 378 -9.84 -24.72 5.28
N LEU A 379 -9.71 -25.47 6.37
CA LEU A 379 -10.76 -25.56 7.40
C LEU A 379 -10.64 -24.40 8.39
N THR A 380 -11.75 -23.92 8.95
CA THR A 380 -11.88 -22.71 9.80
C THR A 380 -10.89 -22.58 10.98
N ASN A 381 -10.17 -23.65 11.34
CA ASN A 381 -9.13 -23.66 12.39
C ASN A 381 -7.73 -24.05 11.86
N GLY A 382 -7.48 -24.00 10.55
CA GLY A 382 -6.24 -24.44 9.91
C GLY A 382 -5.93 -25.93 10.12
N GLY A 383 -6.95 -26.76 10.37
CA GLY A 383 -6.79 -28.09 10.96
C GLY A 383 -5.96 -29.08 10.13
N ASN A 384 -5.88 -28.88 8.82
CA ASN A 384 -5.15 -29.69 7.86
C ASN A 384 -3.91 -29.00 7.28
N TYR A 385 -3.62 -27.77 7.70
CA TYR A 385 -2.43 -27.05 7.29
C TYR A 385 -1.45 -26.96 8.45
N TYR A 386 -0.18 -26.76 8.12
CA TYR A 386 0.95 -26.80 9.04
C TYR A 386 1.77 -25.53 8.91
N PHE A 387 2.59 -25.25 9.92
CA PHE A 387 3.43 -24.05 9.95
C PHE A 387 4.50 -24.06 8.87
N ASN A 388 4.97 -25.23 8.45
CA ASN A 388 6.03 -25.34 7.46
C ASN A 388 5.94 -26.67 6.69
N THR A 389 6.66 -26.73 5.58
CA THR A 389 6.72 -27.90 4.69
C THR A 389 7.18 -29.17 5.39
N ALA A 390 8.15 -29.09 6.30
CA ALA A 390 8.67 -30.27 7.01
C ALA A 390 7.66 -30.85 8.00
N ASP A 391 6.98 -29.98 8.76
CA ASP A 391 5.89 -30.38 9.66
C ASP A 391 4.74 -31.00 8.87
N SER A 392 4.40 -30.43 7.71
CA SER A 392 3.36 -31.01 6.87
C SER A 392 3.71 -32.43 6.40
N LEU A 393 4.91 -32.62 5.87
CA LEU A 393 5.41 -33.95 5.46
C LEU A 393 5.36 -34.96 6.59
N LYS A 394 5.86 -34.56 7.77
CA LYS A 394 5.94 -35.43 8.95
C LYS A 394 4.57 -35.90 9.44
N ASN A 395 3.58 -35.02 9.42
CA ASN A 395 2.27 -35.29 9.99
C ASN A 395 1.31 -35.95 8.99
N GLU A 396 1.43 -35.68 7.68
CA GLU A 396 0.53 -36.22 6.65
C GLU A 396 1.05 -37.52 6.02
N LEU A 397 2.37 -37.67 5.82
CA LEU A 397 2.94 -38.81 5.06
C LEU A 397 3.66 -39.85 5.93
N TYR A 398 3.50 -39.76 7.25
CA TYR A 398 4.16 -40.59 8.27
C TYR A 398 5.69 -40.41 8.34
N SER A 399 6.21 -40.48 9.58
CA SER A 399 7.37 -39.80 10.16
C SER A 399 8.78 -39.92 9.52
N THR A 400 8.97 -40.60 8.39
CA THR A 400 10.31 -40.84 7.81
C THR A 400 10.63 -40.03 6.57
N LYS A 401 9.64 -39.41 5.91
CA LYS A 401 9.90 -38.57 4.74
C LYS A 401 10.47 -37.22 5.17
N VAL A 402 11.57 -36.82 4.55
CA VAL A 402 12.21 -35.50 4.71
C VAL A 402 11.89 -34.67 3.46
N LEU A 403 11.96 -33.35 3.59
CA LEU A 403 11.79 -32.43 2.47
C LEU A 403 12.83 -32.71 1.37
N GLU A 404 12.35 -32.92 0.15
CA GLU A 404 13.17 -33.22 -1.01
C GLU A 404 12.83 -32.30 -2.20
N ILE A 405 13.79 -32.17 -3.12
CA ILE A 405 13.54 -31.52 -4.41
C ILE A 405 12.47 -32.34 -5.15
N GLY A 406 11.44 -31.65 -5.63
CA GLY A 406 10.30 -32.23 -6.31
C GLY A 406 9.04 -32.34 -5.45
N ASP A 407 9.13 -32.13 -4.13
CA ASP A 407 7.96 -32.12 -3.26
C ASP A 407 7.01 -30.98 -3.60
N VAL A 408 5.71 -31.28 -3.59
CA VAL A 408 4.63 -30.36 -3.94
C VAL A 408 3.76 -30.10 -2.72
N PHE A 409 3.35 -28.84 -2.59
CA PHE A 409 2.60 -28.33 -1.46
C PHE A 409 1.47 -27.43 -1.95
N ALA A 410 0.40 -27.38 -1.17
CA ALA A 410 -0.57 -26.31 -1.18
C ALA A 410 -0.22 -25.27 -0.12
N ALA A 411 -0.54 -24.02 -0.43
CA ALA A 411 -0.53 -22.91 0.50
C ALA A 411 -1.93 -22.30 0.60
N TYR A 412 -2.32 -21.92 1.81
CA TYR A 412 -3.45 -21.02 2.02
C TYR A 412 -2.98 -19.82 2.84
N PHE A 413 -3.41 -18.64 2.42
CA PHE A 413 -3.01 -17.37 3.01
C PHE A 413 -4.23 -16.80 3.75
N PRO A 414 -4.24 -16.81 5.10
CA PRO A 414 -5.47 -16.47 5.84
C PRO A 414 -5.90 -15.01 5.75
N ALA A 415 -4.96 -14.09 5.48
CA ALA A 415 -5.22 -12.65 5.48
C ALA A 415 -6.03 -12.21 4.24
N ASP A 416 -5.65 -12.72 3.08
CA ASP A 416 -6.15 -12.44 1.73
C ASP A 416 -6.96 -13.60 1.13
N LYS A 417 -7.02 -14.74 1.84
CA LYS A 417 -7.89 -15.89 1.58
C LYS A 417 -7.66 -16.58 0.23
N HIS A 418 -6.50 -16.47 -0.39
CA HIS A 418 -6.24 -17.19 -1.64
C HIS A 418 -5.44 -18.49 -1.42
N TYR A 419 -5.42 -19.31 -2.47
CA TYR A 419 -4.69 -20.57 -2.51
C TYR A 419 -3.55 -20.50 -3.53
N ALA A 420 -2.42 -21.13 -3.18
CA ALA A 420 -1.36 -21.44 -4.11
C ALA A 420 -1.03 -22.93 -4.08
N LEU A 421 -0.43 -23.43 -5.15
CA LEU A 421 0.35 -24.65 -5.13
C LEU A 421 1.79 -24.28 -5.48
N PHE A 422 2.75 -24.93 -4.84
CA PHE A 422 4.16 -24.74 -5.15
C PHE A 422 4.92 -26.05 -5.09
N LYS A 423 5.99 -26.14 -5.88
CA LYS A 423 6.89 -27.28 -5.98
C LYS A 423 8.31 -26.84 -5.64
N ILE A 424 8.99 -27.55 -4.75
CA ILE A 424 10.40 -27.29 -4.45
C ILE A 424 11.24 -27.73 -5.65
N ASN A 425 11.90 -26.78 -6.31
CA ASN A 425 12.79 -27.05 -7.44
C ASN A 425 14.24 -27.10 -7.04
N TRP A 426 14.62 -26.36 -6.00
CA TRP A 426 15.96 -26.33 -5.48
C TRP A 426 15.94 -25.95 -4.00
N LEU A 427 16.81 -26.56 -3.20
CA LEU A 427 16.92 -26.33 -1.77
C LEU A 427 18.39 -26.18 -1.38
N GLY A 428 18.73 -25.07 -0.72
CA GLY A 428 20.06 -24.78 -0.20
C GLY A 428 20.03 -24.37 1.26
N GLU A 429 21.19 -23.96 1.78
CA GLU A 429 21.30 -23.47 3.17
C GLU A 429 20.71 -22.07 3.33
N ASP A 430 20.85 -21.23 2.31
CA ASP A 430 20.54 -19.80 2.34
C ASP A 430 19.29 -19.41 1.55
N ARG A 431 18.79 -20.29 0.67
CA ARG A 431 17.61 -20.04 -0.17
C ARG A 431 16.90 -21.31 -0.62
N VAL A 432 15.70 -21.13 -1.16
CA VAL A 432 14.90 -22.17 -1.82
C VAL A 432 14.30 -21.61 -3.10
N VAL A 433 14.21 -22.42 -4.14
CA VAL A 433 13.55 -22.05 -5.41
C VAL A 433 12.32 -22.92 -5.59
N VAL A 434 11.20 -22.30 -5.92
CA VAL A 434 9.93 -23.00 -6.14
C VAL A 434 9.29 -22.60 -7.46
N ASP A 435 8.70 -23.57 -8.14
CA ASP A 435 7.65 -23.26 -9.12
C ASP A 435 6.34 -23.08 -8.38
N TYR A 436 5.49 -22.18 -8.85
CA TYR A 436 4.19 -21.91 -8.24
C TYR A 436 3.08 -21.74 -9.27
N ILE A 437 1.87 -21.98 -8.80
CA ILE A 437 0.60 -21.63 -9.44
C ILE A 437 -0.31 -21.05 -8.36
N VAL A 438 -0.96 -19.94 -8.64
CA VAL A 438 -1.73 -19.20 -7.63
C VAL A 438 -2.97 -18.58 -8.26
N ASN A 439 -4.06 -18.57 -7.50
CA ASN A 439 -5.30 -17.91 -7.88
C ASN A 439 -5.34 -16.50 -7.29
N ALA A 440 -5.85 -15.55 -8.08
CA ALA A 440 -6.05 -14.18 -7.62
C ALA A 440 -7.39 -13.96 -6.89
N SER A 441 -8.32 -14.90 -7.00
CA SER A 441 -9.65 -14.80 -6.39
C SER A 441 -9.66 -15.37 -4.97
N GLU A 442 -10.26 -14.62 -4.03
CA GLU A 442 -10.49 -15.08 -2.65
C GLU A 442 -11.28 -16.40 -2.65
N ASP A 443 -10.87 -17.32 -1.77
CA ASP A 443 -11.44 -18.66 -1.54
C ASP A 443 -11.57 -19.57 -2.79
N GLU A 444 -10.98 -19.19 -3.93
CA GLU A 444 -10.99 -19.99 -5.14
C GLU A 444 -9.87 -21.04 -5.11
N ARG A 445 -10.28 -22.31 -5.06
CA ARG A 445 -9.37 -23.45 -4.94
C ARG A 445 -8.97 -24.03 -6.28
N ARG A 446 -9.71 -23.75 -7.37
CA ARG A 446 -9.50 -24.39 -8.68
C ARG A 446 -8.53 -23.59 -9.53
N PHE A 447 -7.57 -24.27 -10.12
CA PHE A 447 -6.56 -23.67 -10.99
C PHE A 447 -6.75 -24.03 -12.48
N LYS A 448 -7.86 -24.69 -12.83
CA LYS A 448 -8.23 -25.10 -14.19
C LYS A 448 -9.73 -25.24 -14.38
#